data_AF-A0A1V4X7G8-F1
#
_entry.id   AF-A0A1V4X7G8-F1
#
_cell.length_a   1.000
_cell.length_b   1.000
_cell.length_c   1.000
_cell.angle_alpha   90.00
_cell.angle_beta   90.00
_cell.angle_gamma   90.00
#
_symmetry.space_group_name_H-M   'P 1'
#
loop_
_entity.id
_entity.type
_entity.pdbx_description
1 polymer ?
#
loop_
_entity_poly.entity_id
_entity_poly.type
_entity_poly.pdbx_seq_one_letter_code
_entity_poly.pdbx_strand_id
1 'polypeptide(L)'
;MADRRRTSVYVDYHILDLIARTQVSDEALLPEWHAGRSIWDRYRREAVSLVTSVDEMELDFVIQMNRGGLCVTDTFQITDNIDNFERWEGADRADTEHWRAIVELYDQLEVISGHDDLVGEHTHPHYCEQVARVLQDESPVETGRSAATDEETAILRDCAAALHDVYDMQLWADLKHVQYGLNWKVLASVLPRYAHSATLDGEDAALNKNLLGLLNRLVNIGKKSCPRLPMQDRHFDFVLDIVRKKYCQDDIDRSISHIAHCLRTGIDCYLTTDGGLAEKFTGRKQNLQLALGTSVHLEVLRPTELEERLKTA
;
A
#
# COMPACT_ATOMS: atom_id res chain seq x y z
N MET A 1 8.48 -38.04 16.78
CA MET A 1 7.88 -36.89 17.49
C MET A 1 7.21 -36.07 16.41
N ALA A 2 5.87 -36.09 16.36
CA ALA A 2 5.11 -35.40 15.34
C ALA A 2 5.11 -33.91 15.70
N ASP A 3 5.92 -33.15 14.98
CA ASP A 3 5.90 -31.70 15.04
C ASP A 3 4.50 -31.26 14.60
N ARG A 4 3.70 -30.74 15.52
CA ARG A 4 2.42 -30.10 15.17
C ARG A 4 2.81 -28.87 14.37
N ARG A 5 2.91 -28.99 13.05
CA ARG A 5 3.14 -27.86 12.14
C ARG A 5 2.12 -26.79 12.49
N ARG A 6 2.58 -25.71 13.14
CA ARG A 6 1.76 -24.52 13.38
C ARG A 6 1.34 -24.02 12.00
N THR A 7 0.04 -23.84 11.79
CA THR A 7 -0.46 -23.23 10.55
C THR A 7 0.19 -21.86 10.42
N SER A 8 0.98 -21.68 9.37
CA SER A 8 1.61 -20.40 9.03
C SER A 8 0.63 -19.60 8.19
N VAL A 9 0.32 -18.38 8.64
CA VAL A 9 -0.69 -17.52 8.05
C VAL A 9 -0.03 -16.21 7.65
N TYR A 10 0.00 -15.96 6.35
CA TYR A 10 0.56 -14.74 5.79
C TYR A 10 -0.38 -13.56 5.99
N VAL A 11 0.18 -12.43 6.44
CA VAL A 11 -0.51 -11.16 6.62
C VAL A 11 0.16 -10.06 5.80
N ASP A 12 -0.65 -9.22 5.17
CA ASP A 12 -0.23 -8.03 4.42
C ASP A 12 -0.59 -6.74 5.17
N TYR A 13 -0.35 -5.59 4.54
CA TYR A 13 -0.69 -4.30 5.11
C TYR A 13 -2.18 -4.17 5.44
N HIS A 14 -3.08 -4.69 4.59
CA HIS A 14 -4.52 -4.50 4.78
C HIS A 14 -5.06 -5.23 6.00
N ILE A 15 -4.49 -6.39 6.34
CA ILE A 15 -4.79 -7.06 7.61
C ILE A 15 -4.29 -6.23 8.79
N LEU A 16 -3.08 -5.66 8.72
CA LEU A 16 -2.54 -4.80 9.77
C LEU A 16 -3.38 -3.52 9.94
N ASP A 17 -3.76 -2.89 8.83
CA ASP A 17 -4.65 -1.72 8.80
C ASP A 17 -5.99 -2.04 9.47
N LEU A 18 -6.60 -3.17 9.13
CA LEU A 18 -7.88 -3.58 9.71
C LEU A 18 -7.75 -3.71 11.23
N ILE A 19 -6.79 -4.49 11.75
CA ILE A 19 -6.69 -4.77 13.18
C ILE A 19 -6.23 -3.56 14.01
N ALA A 20 -5.45 -2.65 13.42
CA ALA A 20 -4.97 -1.41 14.04
C ALA A 20 -6.11 -0.45 14.36
N ARG A 21 -7.23 -0.52 13.61
CA ARG A 21 -8.40 0.34 13.85
C ARG A 21 -8.91 0.18 15.27
N THR A 22 -9.09 1.31 15.96
CA THR A 22 -9.70 1.35 17.30
C THR A 22 -11.20 1.10 17.25
N GLN A 23 -11.85 1.55 16.17
CA GLN A 23 -13.28 1.37 15.88
C GLN A 23 -13.48 1.15 14.37
N VAL A 24 -14.50 0.38 14.02
CA VAL A 24 -14.92 0.15 12.62
C VAL A 24 -16.35 0.66 12.47
N SER A 25 -16.53 1.68 11.64
CA SER A 25 -17.83 2.27 11.33
C SER A 25 -18.59 1.51 10.24
N ASP A 26 -17.89 0.74 9.42
CA ASP A 26 -18.48 -0.08 8.38
C ASP A 26 -18.96 -1.42 8.97
N GLU A 27 -20.28 -1.61 9.03
CA GLU A 27 -20.90 -2.84 9.54
C GLU A 27 -20.46 -4.10 8.77
N ALA A 28 -20.10 -3.97 7.48
CA ALA A 28 -19.63 -5.10 6.68
C ALA A 28 -18.23 -5.56 7.07
N LEU A 29 -17.38 -4.65 7.56
CA LEU A 29 -16.01 -4.95 8.00
C LEU A 29 -15.94 -5.37 9.47
N LEU A 30 -16.98 -5.09 10.27
CA LEU A 30 -17.00 -5.38 11.70
C LEU A 30 -16.76 -6.87 12.03
N PRO A 31 -17.36 -7.85 11.33
CA PRO A 31 -17.05 -9.27 11.55
C PRO A 31 -15.59 -9.61 11.27
N GLU A 32 -15.03 -9.07 10.18
CA GLU A 32 -13.61 -9.30 9.82
C GLU A 32 -12.66 -8.71 10.85
N TRP A 33 -12.99 -7.53 11.37
CA TRP A 33 -12.22 -6.89 12.41
C TRP A 33 -12.19 -7.71 13.71
N HIS A 34 -13.36 -8.21 14.14
CA HIS A 34 -13.45 -9.08 15.31
C HIS A 34 -12.66 -10.39 15.11
N ALA A 35 -12.80 -11.02 13.96
CA ALA A 35 -12.07 -12.24 13.63
C ALA A 35 -10.55 -12.01 13.56
N GLY A 36 -10.11 -10.92 12.93
CA GLY A 36 -8.70 -10.53 12.85
C GLY A 36 -8.08 -10.34 14.23
N ARG A 37 -8.77 -9.66 15.15
CA ARG A 37 -8.31 -9.50 16.54
C ARG A 37 -8.25 -10.84 17.30
N SER A 38 -9.23 -11.71 17.11
CA SER A 38 -9.24 -13.06 17.68
C SER A 38 -8.07 -13.92 17.17
N ILE A 39 -7.75 -13.83 15.87
CA ILE A 39 -6.57 -14.47 15.27
C ILE A 39 -5.28 -13.89 15.87
N TRP A 40 -5.18 -12.58 16.03
CA TRP A 40 -4.01 -11.93 16.65
C TRP A 40 -3.81 -12.33 18.11
N ASP A 41 -4.90 -12.47 18.87
CA ASP A 41 -4.85 -12.98 20.24
C ASP A 41 -4.36 -14.43 20.31
N ARG A 42 -4.74 -15.26 19.33
CA ARG A 42 -4.22 -16.64 19.19
C ARG A 42 -2.75 -16.66 18.81
N TYR A 43 -2.32 -15.74 17.94
CA TYR A 43 -0.92 -15.55 17.60
C TYR A 43 -0.06 -15.21 18.82
N ARG A 44 -0.49 -14.24 19.64
CA ARG A 44 0.19 -13.88 20.90
C ARG A 44 0.27 -15.02 21.91
N ARG A 45 -0.62 -16.01 21.81
CA ARG A 45 -0.63 -17.24 22.63
C ARG A 45 0.10 -18.40 21.95
N GLU A 46 0.81 -18.14 20.85
CA GLU A 46 1.55 -19.11 20.03
C GLU A 46 0.69 -20.27 19.47
N ALA A 47 -0.61 -20.05 19.33
CA ALA A 47 -1.54 -21.05 18.77
C ALA A 47 -1.59 -21.03 17.24
N VAL A 48 -1.19 -19.91 16.63
CA VAL A 48 -1.06 -19.69 15.18
C VAL A 48 0.28 -18.98 14.96
N SER A 49 0.94 -19.18 13.82
CA SER A 49 2.09 -18.38 13.40
C SER A 49 1.62 -17.37 12.35
N LEU A 50 1.81 -16.08 12.63
CA LEU A 50 1.56 -15.00 11.67
C LEU A 50 2.88 -14.55 11.09
N VAL A 51 2.94 -14.54 9.77
CA VAL A 51 4.17 -14.28 9.01
C VAL A 51 3.96 -13.23 7.94
N THR A 52 5.04 -12.56 7.53
CA THR A 52 5.00 -11.64 6.38
C THR A 52 6.32 -11.60 5.61
N SER A 53 6.33 -10.89 4.49
CA SER A 53 7.55 -10.57 3.70
C SER A 53 7.99 -9.15 4.01
N VAL A 54 9.27 -8.96 4.34
CA VAL A 54 9.84 -7.60 4.48
C VAL A 54 9.70 -6.84 3.17
N ASP A 55 10.22 -7.37 2.07
CA ASP A 55 10.27 -6.66 0.79
C ASP A 55 8.88 -6.21 0.31
N GLU A 56 7.86 -7.06 0.47
CA GLU A 56 6.50 -6.71 0.07
C GLU A 56 5.86 -5.71 1.04
N MET A 57 6.04 -5.89 2.35
CA MET A 57 5.51 -4.96 3.34
C MET A 57 6.13 -3.58 3.25
N GLU A 58 7.44 -3.49 2.94
CA GLU A 58 8.10 -2.21 2.77
C GLU A 58 7.46 -1.40 1.65
N LEU A 59 7.16 -2.06 0.52
CA LEU A 59 6.51 -1.41 -0.59
C LEU A 59 5.07 -1.02 -0.25
N ASP A 60 4.32 -1.85 0.48
CA ASP A 60 2.98 -1.50 0.94
C ASP A 60 2.99 -0.29 1.85
N PHE A 61 3.91 -0.22 2.82
CA PHE A 61 4.08 0.94 3.69
C PHE A 61 4.35 2.20 2.89
N VAL A 62 5.25 2.13 1.90
CA VAL A 62 5.51 3.25 1.00
C VAL A 62 4.24 3.67 0.26
N ILE A 63 3.48 2.74 -0.32
CA ILE A 63 2.29 3.08 -1.11
C ILE A 63 1.18 3.64 -0.21
N GLN A 64 0.79 2.89 0.82
CA GLN A 64 -0.41 3.17 1.61
C GLN A 64 -0.24 4.41 2.50
N MET A 65 0.93 4.61 3.10
CA MET A 65 1.16 5.83 3.88
C MET A 65 1.27 7.07 2.99
N ASN A 66 1.82 6.95 1.77
CA ASN A 66 1.78 8.06 0.81
C ASN A 66 0.35 8.38 0.36
N ARG A 67 -0.54 7.40 0.19
CA ARG A 67 -1.97 7.67 -0.05
C ARG A 67 -2.63 8.43 1.10
N GLY A 68 -2.09 8.31 2.31
CA GLY A 68 -2.50 9.10 3.49
C GLY A 68 -1.89 10.50 3.59
N GLY A 69 -1.06 10.93 2.64
CA GLY A 69 -0.40 12.23 2.64
C GLY A 69 0.99 12.26 3.28
N LEU A 70 1.39 11.18 3.98
CA LEU A 70 2.74 11.03 4.53
C LEU A 70 3.76 10.88 3.42
N CYS A 71 4.96 11.46 3.57
CA CYS A 71 6.02 11.22 2.58
C CYS A 71 6.99 10.13 3.05
N VAL A 72 6.80 8.90 2.56
CA VAL A 72 7.68 7.75 2.85
C VAL A 72 8.47 7.35 1.60
N THR A 73 9.78 7.12 1.75
CA THR A 73 10.69 6.62 0.68
C THR A 73 11.17 5.20 0.89
N ASP A 74 11.32 4.85 2.15
CA ASP A 74 11.84 3.61 2.70
C ASP A 74 11.26 3.48 4.13
N THR A 75 11.29 2.28 4.67
CA THR A 75 10.72 1.91 5.96
C THR A 75 11.66 2.11 7.13
N PHE A 76 12.97 2.24 6.90
CA PHE A 76 13.98 2.42 7.97
C PHE A 76 13.72 3.65 8.84
N GLN A 77 13.04 4.66 8.29
CA GLN A 77 12.74 5.93 8.97
C GLN A 77 11.23 6.15 9.09
N ILE A 78 10.41 5.11 9.07
CA ILE A 78 8.94 5.26 9.05
C ILE A 78 8.41 6.03 10.26
N THR A 79 8.91 5.74 11.46
CA THR A 79 8.54 6.44 12.70
C THR A 79 8.99 7.90 12.68
N ASP A 80 10.21 8.18 12.21
CA ASP A 80 10.71 9.56 12.04
C ASP A 80 9.88 10.34 11.02
N ASN A 81 9.43 9.69 9.94
CA ASN A 81 8.57 10.29 8.93
C ASN A 81 7.21 10.66 9.54
N ILE A 82 6.61 9.76 10.32
CA ILE A 82 5.34 10.02 11.05
C ILE A 82 5.50 11.21 12.00
N ASP A 83 6.56 11.22 12.81
CA ASP A 83 6.83 12.32 13.76
C ASP A 83 7.06 13.67 13.06
N ASN A 84 7.71 13.66 11.91
CA ASN A 84 7.90 14.86 11.11
C ASN A 84 6.60 15.37 10.47
N PHE A 85 5.72 14.46 10.06
CA PHE A 85 4.39 14.81 9.53
C PHE A 85 3.48 15.35 10.62
N GLU A 86 3.42 14.72 11.80
CA GLU A 86 2.58 15.15 12.92
C GLU A 86 2.91 16.57 13.42
N ARG A 87 4.14 17.04 13.20
CA ARG A 87 4.54 18.42 13.54
C ARG A 87 3.92 19.48 12.61
N TRP A 88 3.41 19.10 11.45
CA TRP A 88 2.72 20.00 10.54
C TRP A 88 1.28 20.23 11.03
N GLU A 89 0.85 21.49 11.04
CA GLU A 89 -0.47 21.90 11.56
C GLU A 89 -1.68 21.25 10.86
N GLY A 90 -1.50 20.78 9.62
CA GLY A 90 -2.54 20.09 8.86
C GLY A 90 -2.60 18.57 9.10
N ALA A 91 -1.71 18.02 9.92
CA ALA A 91 -1.70 16.58 10.20
C ALA A 91 -2.86 16.18 11.12
N ASP A 92 -3.51 15.07 10.80
CA ASP A 92 -4.48 14.43 11.68
C ASP A 92 -3.78 13.46 12.62
N ARG A 93 -3.92 13.70 13.93
CA ARG A 93 -3.31 12.82 14.94
C ARG A 93 -3.88 11.41 14.88
N ALA A 94 -5.16 11.25 14.54
CA ALA A 94 -5.78 9.93 14.42
C ALA A 94 -5.10 9.10 13.33
N ASP A 95 -4.76 9.70 12.19
CA ASP A 95 -4.01 9.02 11.12
C ASP A 95 -2.62 8.60 11.61
N THR A 96 -1.90 9.49 12.28
CA THR A 96 -0.54 9.20 12.75
C THR A 96 -0.50 8.16 13.87
N GLU A 97 -1.48 8.17 14.79
CA GLU A 97 -1.65 7.14 15.81
C GLU A 97 -1.98 5.79 15.18
N HIS A 98 -2.85 5.78 14.17
CA HIS A 98 -3.19 4.58 13.41
C HIS A 98 -1.97 4.00 12.68
N TRP A 99 -1.19 4.82 11.99
CA TRP A 99 0.05 4.37 11.34
C TRP A 99 1.08 3.81 12.34
N ARG A 100 1.23 4.43 13.52
CA ARG A 100 2.10 3.89 14.58
C ARG A 100 1.61 2.52 15.05
N ALA A 101 0.30 2.34 15.23
CA ALA A 101 -0.27 1.05 15.60
C ALA A 101 0.00 -0.02 14.53
N ILE A 102 -0.09 0.31 13.23
CA ILE A 102 0.28 -0.62 12.14
C ILE A 102 1.75 -1.02 12.24
N VAL A 103 2.67 -0.06 12.45
CA VAL A 103 4.11 -0.32 12.59
C VAL A 103 4.38 -1.22 13.81
N GLU A 104 3.75 -0.95 14.95
CA GLU A 104 3.87 -1.79 16.15
C GLU A 104 3.39 -3.23 15.92
N LEU A 105 2.35 -3.42 15.11
CA LEU A 105 1.85 -4.75 14.75
C LEU A 105 2.80 -5.46 13.79
N TYR A 106 3.36 -4.74 12.83
CA TYR A 106 4.38 -5.28 11.92
C TYR A 106 5.62 -5.77 12.69
N ASP A 107 6.10 -4.99 13.66
CA ASP A 107 7.26 -5.33 14.49
C ASP A 107 7.05 -6.60 15.34
N GLN A 108 5.79 -7.02 15.55
CA GLN A 108 5.47 -8.25 16.25
C GLN A 108 5.61 -9.49 15.37
N LEU A 109 5.55 -9.38 14.03
CA LEU A 109 5.42 -10.52 13.12
C LEU A 109 6.70 -11.33 12.93
N GLU A 110 6.51 -12.61 12.61
CA GLU A 110 7.59 -13.45 12.09
C GLU A 110 7.87 -13.08 10.63
N VAL A 111 9.12 -12.79 10.30
CA VAL A 111 9.52 -12.45 8.93
C VAL A 111 10.00 -13.69 8.20
N ILE A 112 9.45 -13.93 7.01
CA ILE A 112 9.98 -14.91 6.07
C ILE A 112 10.84 -14.17 5.07
N SER A 113 12.16 -14.36 5.17
CA SER A 113 13.09 -13.84 4.18
C SER A 113 12.94 -14.60 2.88
N GLY A 114 12.69 -13.87 1.80
CA GLY A 114 12.74 -14.39 0.43
C GLY A 114 14.14 -14.69 -0.10
N HIS A 115 15.19 -14.46 0.70
CA HIS A 115 16.60 -14.51 0.31
C HIS A 115 17.29 -15.84 0.63
N ASP A 116 16.60 -16.98 0.49
CA ASP A 116 17.35 -18.21 0.29
C ASP A 116 18.05 -18.10 -1.07
N ASP A 117 19.39 -18.07 -1.04
CA ASP A 117 20.38 -17.96 -2.14
C ASP A 117 20.20 -18.97 -3.32
N LEU A 118 19.09 -19.70 -3.36
CA LEU A 118 18.79 -20.79 -4.28
C LEU A 118 17.64 -20.50 -5.26
N VAL A 119 16.86 -19.44 -5.06
CA VAL A 119 15.75 -19.07 -5.96
C VAL A 119 16.16 -17.86 -6.78
N GLY A 120 16.68 -18.09 -7.99
CA GLY A 120 17.18 -17.02 -8.86
C GLY A 120 16.14 -15.94 -9.13
N GLU A 121 16.61 -14.70 -9.36
CA GLU A 121 15.81 -13.51 -9.70
C GLU A 121 14.77 -13.75 -10.81
N HIS A 122 14.92 -14.78 -11.64
CA HIS A 122 14.00 -15.16 -12.72
C HIS A 122 12.72 -15.89 -12.26
N THR A 123 12.69 -16.46 -11.05
CA THR A 123 11.51 -17.20 -10.56
C THR A 123 10.44 -16.25 -10.03
N HIS A 124 10.83 -15.10 -9.47
CA HIS A 124 9.89 -14.11 -8.93
C HIS A 124 8.97 -13.49 -10.02
N PRO A 125 9.50 -12.98 -11.16
CA PRO A 125 8.67 -12.51 -12.26
C PRO A 125 7.72 -13.59 -12.80
N HIS A 126 8.19 -14.85 -12.90
CA HIS A 126 7.36 -15.93 -13.42
C HIS A 126 6.12 -16.20 -12.56
N TYR A 127 6.26 -16.30 -11.22
CA TYR A 127 5.08 -16.49 -10.35
C TYR A 127 4.14 -15.29 -10.43
N CYS A 128 4.64 -14.06 -10.37
CA CYS A 128 3.81 -12.86 -10.48
C CYS A 128 3.06 -12.83 -11.82
N GLU A 129 3.72 -13.15 -12.95
CA GLU A 129 3.11 -13.21 -14.27
C GLU A 129 2.00 -14.27 -14.36
N GLN A 130 2.23 -15.48 -13.83
CA GLN A 130 1.20 -16.53 -13.87
C GLN A 130 0.02 -16.21 -12.94
N VAL A 131 0.29 -15.67 -11.75
CA VAL A 131 -0.76 -15.25 -10.80
C VAL A 131 -1.56 -14.09 -11.40
N ALA A 132 -0.89 -13.08 -11.96
CA ALA A 132 -1.55 -11.97 -12.65
C ALA A 132 -2.43 -12.46 -13.80
N ARG A 133 -1.91 -13.31 -14.69
CA ARG A 133 -2.66 -13.87 -15.81
C ARG A 133 -3.93 -14.60 -15.38
N VAL A 134 -3.88 -15.30 -14.24
CA VAL A 134 -5.01 -16.07 -13.74
C VAL A 134 -6.00 -15.19 -12.97
N LEU A 135 -5.54 -14.22 -12.19
CA LEU A 135 -6.40 -13.42 -11.30
C LEU A 135 -6.88 -12.09 -11.92
N GLN A 136 -6.16 -11.53 -12.86
CA GLN A 136 -6.64 -10.41 -13.66
C GLN A 136 -7.67 -10.96 -14.67
N ASP A 137 -8.76 -10.24 -14.88
CA ASP A 137 -9.75 -10.63 -15.88
C ASP A 137 -9.18 -10.42 -17.29
N GLU A 138 -9.40 -11.34 -18.22
CA GLU A 138 -8.92 -11.30 -19.63
C GLU A 138 -9.54 -10.15 -20.47
N SER A 139 -9.95 -9.05 -19.85
CA SER A 139 -10.15 -7.84 -20.64
C SER A 139 -8.76 -7.37 -21.09
N PRO A 140 -8.51 -7.22 -22.41
CA PRO A 140 -7.42 -6.37 -22.84
C PRO A 140 -7.84 -4.96 -22.45
N VAL A 141 -7.59 -4.59 -21.20
CA VAL A 141 -7.61 -3.20 -20.80
C VAL A 141 -6.40 -2.62 -21.53
N GLU A 142 -6.62 -2.13 -22.75
CA GLU A 142 -5.98 -0.89 -23.17
C GLU A 142 -5.93 -0.05 -21.92
N THR A 143 -4.74 0.17 -21.35
CA THR A 143 -4.43 0.90 -20.12
C THR A 143 -5.40 2.07 -19.93
N GLY A 144 -6.56 1.72 -19.38
CA GLY A 144 -7.76 2.52 -19.48
C GLY A 144 -7.70 3.34 -18.23
N ARG A 145 -6.90 4.41 -18.29
CA ARG A 145 -6.85 5.41 -17.24
C ARG A 145 -8.30 5.71 -16.88
N SER A 146 -8.68 5.37 -15.65
CA SER A 146 -10.03 5.71 -15.19
C SER A 146 -10.16 7.23 -15.27
N ALA A 147 -11.35 7.76 -15.54
CA ALA A 147 -11.55 9.21 -15.59
C ALA A 147 -11.04 9.92 -14.32
N ALA A 148 -11.13 9.24 -13.17
CA ALA A 148 -10.54 9.68 -11.90
C ALA A 148 -9.00 9.74 -11.94
N THR A 149 -8.34 8.73 -12.52
CA THR A 149 -6.87 8.73 -12.72
C THR A 149 -6.40 9.86 -13.62
N ASP A 150 -7.18 10.18 -14.66
CA ASP A 150 -6.89 11.30 -15.56
C ASP A 150 -7.03 12.65 -14.85
N GLU A 151 -8.02 12.80 -13.99
CA GLU A 151 -8.23 14.01 -13.19
C GLU A 151 -7.13 14.21 -12.14
N GLU A 152 -6.79 13.19 -11.34
CA GLU A 152 -5.68 13.26 -10.38
C GLU A 152 -4.37 13.69 -11.06
N THR A 153 -4.12 13.14 -12.24
CA THR A 153 -2.94 13.47 -13.05
C THR A 153 -2.97 14.92 -13.50
N ALA A 154 -4.13 15.43 -13.93
CA ALA A 154 -4.30 16.83 -14.30
C ALA A 154 -4.08 17.77 -13.10
N ILE A 155 -4.64 17.44 -11.93
CA ILE A 155 -4.45 18.21 -10.69
C ILE A 155 -2.95 18.28 -10.33
N LEU A 156 -2.25 17.13 -10.35
CA LEU A 156 -0.82 17.09 -10.02
C LEU A 156 0.04 17.85 -11.04
N ARG A 157 -0.34 17.84 -12.32
CA ARG A 157 0.31 18.65 -13.37
C ARG A 157 0.16 20.14 -13.09
N ASP A 158 -1.05 20.59 -12.77
CA ASP A 158 -1.33 21.98 -12.41
C ASP A 158 -0.60 22.39 -11.13
N CYS A 159 -0.51 21.49 -10.14
CA CYS A 159 0.31 21.71 -8.94
C CYS A 159 1.79 21.89 -9.30
N ALA A 160 2.34 21.04 -10.19
CA ALA A 160 3.72 21.14 -10.63
C ALA A 160 4.01 22.48 -11.33
N ALA A 161 3.08 22.95 -12.16
CA ALA A 161 3.15 24.25 -12.80
C ALA A 161 3.10 25.40 -11.78
N ALA A 162 2.30 25.28 -10.72
CA ALA A 162 2.13 26.29 -9.68
C ALA A 162 3.23 26.30 -8.58
N LEU A 163 4.19 25.36 -8.60
CA LEU A 163 5.24 25.29 -7.56
C LEU A 163 6.01 26.61 -7.39
N HIS A 164 6.27 27.32 -8.50
CA HIS A 164 7.01 28.58 -8.50
C HIS A 164 6.27 29.75 -7.82
N ASP A 165 4.96 29.63 -7.62
CA ASP A 165 4.15 30.64 -6.93
C ASP A 165 4.28 30.52 -5.40
N VAL A 166 4.75 29.38 -4.89
CA VAL A 166 4.85 29.07 -3.47
C VAL A 166 6.29 28.89 -3.01
N TYR A 167 7.13 28.26 -3.82
CA TYR A 167 8.54 28.04 -3.53
C TYR A 167 9.40 29.17 -4.08
N ASP A 168 10.16 29.83 -3.20
CA ASP A 168 11.26 30.65 -3.66
C ASP A 168 12.43 29.80 -4.16
N MET A 169 13.27 30.38 -5.02
CA MET A 169 14.39 29.69 -5.67
C MET A 169 15.45 29.19 -4.68
N GLN A 170 15.63 29.89 -3.55
CA GLN A 170 16.64 29.53 -2.56
C GLN A 170 16.16 28.32 -1.76
N LEU A 171 14.92 28.34 -1.28
CA LEU A 171 14.29 27.23 -0.59
C LEU A 171 14.19 25.98 -1.46
N TRP A 172 13.85 26.13 -2.75
CA TRP A 172 13.81 25.00 -3.69
C TRP A 172 15.17 24.34 -3.85
N ALA A 173 16.24 25.13 -4.04
CA ALA A 173 17.60 24.61 -4.18
C ALA A 173 18.06 23.90 -2.89
N ASP A 174 17.73 24.47 -1.73
CA ASP A 174 18.17 24.01 -0.40
C ASP A 174 17.19 23.02 0.27
N LEU A 175 16.21 22.48 -0.47
CA LEU A 175 15.21 21.56 0.06
C LEU A 175 15.88 20.28 0.62
N LYS A 176 15.92 20.17 1.95
CA LYS A 176 16.47 19.02 2.70
C LYS A 176 15.38 18.14 3.32
N HIS A 177 14.24 18.73 3.65
CA HIS A 177 13.11 18.06 4.30
C HIS A 177 11.82 18.38 3.55
N VAL A 178 10.84 17.48 3.69
CA VAL A 178 9.51 17.65 3.10
C VAL A 178 8.83 18.88 3.70
N GLN A 179 8.29 19.75 2.83
CA GLN A 179 7.62 20.98 3.22
C GLN A 179 6.11 20.80 3.11
N TYR A 180 5.51 20.03 4.02
CA TYR A 180 4.08 19.69 3.98
C TYR A 180 3.17 20.92 3.86
N GLY A 181 3.44 21.98 4.63
CA GLY A 181 2.67 23.23 4.56
C GLY A 181 2.76 23.94 3.21
N LEU A 182 3.92 23.93 2.55
CA LEU A 182 4.08 24.52 1.22
C LEU A 182 3.44 23.65 0.14
N ASN A 183 3.60 22.33 0.22
CA ASN A 183 2.96 21.39 -0.70
C ASN A 183 1.44 21.47 -0.59
N TRP A 184 0.91 21.53 0.64
CA TRP A 184 -0.51 21.75 0.87
C TRP A 184 -0.98 23.09 0.32
N LYS A 185 -0.23 24.17 0.51
CA LYS A 185 -0.57 25.48 -0.05
C LYS A 185 -0.67 25.46 -1.57
N VAL A 186 0.22 24.73 -2.26
CA VAL A 186 0.14 24.52 -3.71
C VAL A 186 -1.14 23.76 -4.06
N LEU A 187 -1.35 22.60 -3.44
CA LEU A 187 -2.52 21.75 -3.72
C LEU A 187 -3.85 22.49 -3.47
N ALA A 188 -3.98 23.13 -2.31
CA ALA A 188 -5.15 23.91 -1.91
C ALA A 188 -5.48 25.05 -2.89
N SER A 189 -4.47 25.60 -3.58
CA SER A 189 -4.68 26.64 -4.60
C SER A 189 -5.20 26.09 -5.94
N VAL A 190 -5.01 24.80 -6.20
CA VAL A 190 -5.37 24.13 -7.46
C VAL A 190 -6.72 23.41 -7.34
N LEU A 191 -7.00 22.75 -6.22
CA LEU A 191 -8.22 21.95 -5.99
C LEU A 191 -9.54 22.63 -6.43
N PRO A 192 -9.79 23.93 -6.13
CA PRO A 192 -11.04 24.59 -6.53
C PRO A 192 -11.28 24.65 -8.05
N ARG A 193 -10.24 24.52 -8.87
CA ARG A 193 -10.36 24.47 -10.35
C ARG A 193 -11.01 23.17 -10.83
N TYR A 194 -10.96 22.14 -10.00
CA TYR A 194 -11.47 20.79 -10.26
C TYR A 194 -12.71 20.49 -9.40
N ALA A 195 -13.36 21.52 -8.86
CA ALA A 195 -14.56 21.41 -8.01
C ALA A 195 -14.37 20.62 -6.71
N HIS A 196 -13.12 20.42 -6.26
CA HIS A 196 -12.80 19.86 -4.95
C HIS A 196 -12.61 20.95 -3.90
N SER A 197 -13.08 20.70 -2.69
CA SER A 197 -12.82 21.57 -1.55
C SER A 197 -11.40 21.40 -1.04
N ALA A 198 -10.75 22.50 -0.65
CA ALA A 198 -9.38 22.48 -0.13
C ALA A 198 -9.37 22.18 1.38
N THR A 199 -9.82 20.98 1.76
CA THR A 199 -9.85 20.51 3.15
C THR A 199 -9.14 19.16 3.32
N LEU A 200 -8.70 18.85 4.54
CA LEU A 200 -8.12 17.56 4.92
C LEU A 200 -9.09 16.72 5.77
N ASP A 201 -10.32 17.19 5.94
CA ASP A 201 -11.42 16.53 6.63
C ASP A 201 -12.68 16.43 5.75
N GLY A 202 -13.65 15.62 6.15
CA GLY A 202 -14.90 15.46 5.40
C GLY A 202 -14.78 14.61 4.13
N GLU A 203 -15.63 14.92 3.13
CA GLU A 203 -15.86 14.08 1.95
C GLU A 203 -14.63 13.98 1.03
N ASP A 204 -13.92 15.09 0.80
CA ASP A 204 -12.76 15.16 -0.10
C ASP A 204 -11.45 14.75 0.58
N ALA A 205 -11.47 14.46 1.88
CA ALA A 205 -10.26 14.24 2.68
C ALA A 205 -9.36 13.14 2.11
N ALA A 206 -9.93 12.00 1.73
CA ALA A 206 -9.16 10.86 1.22
C ALA A 206 -8.44 11.21 -0.10
N LEU A 207 -9.14 11.86 -1.03
CA LEU A 207 -8.56 12.32 -2.29
C LEU A 207 -7.45 13.35 -2.05
N ASN A 208 -7.71 14.34 -1.20
CA ASN A 208 -6.77 15.42 -0.93
C ASN A 208 -5.51 14.93 -0.20
N LYS A 209 -5.65 13.99 0.74
CA LYS A 209 -4.51 13.33 1.40
C LYS A 209 -3.69 12.53 0.38
N ASN A 210 -4.34 11.78 -0.51
CA ASN A 210 -3.66 11.05 -1.59
C ASN A 210 -2.87 11.99 -2.50
N LEU A 211 -3.53 13.05 -3.01
CA LEU A 211 -2.90 14.06 -3.85
C LEU A 211 -1.73 14.77 -3.15
N LEU A 212 -1.86 15.05 -1.85
CA LEU A 212 -0.77 15.64 -1.06
C LEU A 212 0.44 14.71 -1.00
N GLY A 213 0.23 13.42 -0.76
CA GLY A 213 1.32 12.43 -0.75
C GLY A 213 2.02 12.33 -2.10
N LEU A 214 1.25 12.25 -3.19
CA LEU A 214 1.78 12.24 -4.55
C LEU A 214 2.52 13.54 -4.88
N LEU A 215 2.02 14.70 -4.44
CA LEU A 215 2.70 15.99 -4.60
C LEU A 215 4.00 16.05 -3.81
N ASN A 216 4.05 15.50 -2.59
CA ASN A 216 5.30 15.39 -1.82
C ASN A 216 6.35 14.59 -2.61
N ARG A 217 5.94 13.50 -3.27
CA ARG A 217 6.82 12.71 -4.14
C ARG A 217 7.26 13.48 -5.37
N LEU A 218 6.33 14.18 -6.02
CA LEU A 218 6.59 15.02 -7.19
C LEU A 218 7.63 16.08 -6.87
N VAL A 219 7.47 16.81 -5.76
CA VAL A 219 8.42 17.86 -5.34
C VAL A 219 9.80 17.27 -5.05
N ASN A 220 9.87 16.15 -4.32
CA ASN A 220 11.14 15.51 -4.00
C ASN A 220 11.90 15.03 -5.25
N ILE A 221 11.22 14.40 -6.21
CA ILE A 221 11.82 13.93 -7.46
C ILE A 221 12.13 15.12 -8.38
N GLY A 222 11.22 16.08 -8.48
CA GLY A 222 11.36 17.32 -9.23
C GLY A 222 12.60 18.09 -8.81
N LYS A 223 12.78 18.30 -7.49
CA LYS A 223 13.97 18.99 -6.95
C LYS A 223 15.27 18.25 -7.25
N LYS A 224 15.28 16.91 -7.17
CA LYS A 224 16.47 16.09 -7.48
C LYS A 224 16.86 16.16 -8.95
N SER A 225 15.87 16.29 -9.83
CA SER A 225 16.06 16.24 -11.29
C SER A 225 16.09 17.61 -11.97
N CYS A 226 15.57 18.66 -11.32
CA CYS A 226 15.54 20.04 -11.79
C CYS A 226 15.75 21.02 -10.61
N PRO A 227 16.95 21.61 -10.45
CA PRO A 227 17.26 22.52 -9.34
C PRO A 227 16.70 23.94 -9.54
N ARG A 228 15.86 24.18 -10.57
CA ARG A 228 15.31 25.50 -10.89
C ARG A 228 13.80 25.43 -11.10
N LEU A 229 13.12 26.50 -10.67
CA LEU A 229 11.71 26.75 -10.97
C LEU A 229 11.57 27.97 -11.90
N PRO A 230 10.49 28.05 -12.71
CA PRO A 230 9.54 26.96 -12.97
C PRO A 230 10.23 25.81 -13.71
N MET A 231 9.82 24.56 -13.47
CA MET A 231 10.30 23.46 -14.32
C MET A 231 9.62 23.57 -15.69
N GLN A 232 10.17 22.90 -16.70
CA GLN A 232 9.58 22.87 -18.04
C GLN A 232 8.47 21.82 -18.11
N ASP A 233 7.46 22.02 -18.96
CA ASP A 233 6.31 21.11 -19.12
C ASP A 233 6.73 19.65 -19.29
N ARG A 234 7.66 19.40 -20.21
CA ARG A 234 8.23 18.07 -20.47
C ARG A 234 8.87 17.41 -19.24
N HIS A 235 9.34 18.22 -18.30
CA HIS A 235 9.99 17.75 -17.07
C HIS A 235 8.94 17.39 -16.01
N PHE A 236 7.86 18.18 -15.90
CA PHE A 236 6.73 17.78 -15.06
C PHE A 236 6.17 16.43 -15.50
N ASP A 237 5.99 16.22 -16.81
CA ASP A 237 5.48 14.96 -17.37
C ASP A 237 6.37 13.77 -17.05
N PHE A 238 7.68 13.94 -17.17
CA PHE A 238 8.65 12.92 -16.80
C PHE A 238 8.59 12.55 -15.31
N VAL A 239 8.50 13.55 -14.42
CA VAL A 239 8.42 13.31 -12.97
C VAL A 239 7.09 12.66 -12.60
N LEU A 240 5.99 13.10 -13.20
CA LEU A 240 4.66 12.53 -12.99
C LEU A 240 4.61 11.06 -13.39
N ASP A 241 5.21 10.69 -14.53
CA ASP A 241 5.28 9.29 -14.97
C ASP A 241 5.98 8.40 -13.93
N ILE A 242 7.11 8.87 -13.37
CA ILE A 242 7.81 8.16 -12.29
C ILE A 242 6.94 8.04 -11.04
N VAL A 243 6.26 9.12 -10.64
CA VAL A 243 5.39 9.12 -9.46
C VAL A 243 4.24 8.12 -9.65
N ARG A 244 3.54 8.17 -10.79
CA ARG A 244 2.43 7.26 -11.07
C ARG A 244 2.89 5.81 -11.08
N LYS A 245 3.98 5.49 -11.79
CA LYS A 245 4.51 4.13 -11.89
C LYS A 245 4.91 3.54 -10.54
N LYS A 246 5.39 4.36 -9.60
CA LYS A 246 5.91 3.88 -8.32
C LYS A 246 4.88 3.90 -7.18
N TYR A 247 4.01 4.90 -7.12
CA TYR A 247 3.14 5.13 -5.95
C TYR A 247 1.65 4.96 -6.23
N CYS A 248 1.25 4.78 -7.49
CA CYS A 248 -0.15 4.55 -7.88
C CYS A 248 -0.36 3.12 -8.40
N GLN A 249 0.29 2.13 -7.77
CA GLN A 249 0.02 0.73 -8.07
C GLN A 249 -1.37 0.34 -7.56
N ASP A 250 -2.05 -0.51 -8.31
CA ASP A 250 -3.38 -1.00 -7.95
C ASP A 250 -3.27 -2.05 -6.84
N ASP A 251 -4.26 -2.11 -5.95
CA ASP A 251 -4.25 -3.06 -4.81
C ASP A 251 -4.24 -4.53 -5.27
N ILE A 252 -4.77 -4.80 -6.46
CA ILE A 252 -4.72 -6.13 -7.08
C ILE A 252 -3.28 -6.53 -7.44
N ASP A 253 -2.44 -5.60 -7.90
CA ASP A 253 -1.04 -5.88 -8.25
C ASP A 253 -0.21 -6.20 -7.00
N ARG A 254 -0.51 -5.52 -5.89
CA ARG A 254 0.06 -5.83 -4.58
C ARG A 254 -0.38 -7.21 -4.10
N SER A 255 -1.68 -7.50 -4.15
CA SER A 255 -2.24 -8.81 -3.81
C SER A 255 -1.62 -9.96 -4.61
N ILE A 256 -1.39 -9.76 -5.92
CA ILE A 256 -0.69 -10.71 -6.80
C ILE A 256 0.72 -10.97 -6.29
N SER A 257 1.45 -9.92 -5.89
CA SER A 257 2.82 -10.02 -5.39
C SER A 257 2.87 -10.81 -4.07
N HIS A 258 1.96 -10.55 -3.13
CA HIS A 258 1.84 -11.33 -1.88
C HIS A 258 1.49 -12.80 -2.14
N ILE A 259 0.56 -13.08 -3.06
CA ILE A 259 0.19 -14.46 -3.42
C ILE A 259 1.39 -15.18 -4.05
N ALA A 260 2.10 -14.53 -4.98
CA ALA A 260 3.31 -15.08 -5.59
C ALA A 260 4.38 -15.37 -4.53
N HIS A 261 4.56 -14.47 -3.56
CA HIS A 261 5.45 -14.68 -2.43
C HIS A 261 5.05 -15.91 -1.62
N CYS A 262 3.78 -16.01 -1.21
CA CYS A 262 3.25 -17.15 -0.45
C CYS A 262 3.48 -18.49 -1.16
N LEU A 263 3.23 -18.54 -2.47
CA LEU A 263 3.44 -19.74 -3.27
C LEU A 263 4.92 -20.16 -3.29
N ARG A 264 5.83 -19.20 -3.42
CA ARG A 264 7.27 -19.44 -3.45
C ARG A 264 7.81 -19.93 -2.11
N THR A 265 7.28 -19.41 -1.01
CA THR A 265 7.72 -19.76 0.35
C THR A 265 6.92 -20.90 0.97
N GLY A 266 6.00 -21.52 0.23
CA GLY A 266 5.23 -22.68 0.69
C GLY A 266 4.28 -22.36 1.84
N ILE A 267 3.71 -21.14 1.87
CA ILE A 267 2.72 -20.76 2.88
C ILE A 267 1.35 -21.33 2.54
N ASP A 268 0.69 -21.86 3.56
CA ASP A 268 -0.58 -22.56 3.42
C ASP A 268 -1.79 -21.60 3.37
N CYS A 269 -1.70 -20.45 4.03
CA CYS A 269 -2.81 -19.50 4.16
C CYS A 269 -2.34 -18.06 3.96
N TYR A 270 -3.04 -17.31 3.10
CA TYR A 270 -2.94 -15.87 2.96
C TYR A 270 -4.24 -15.22 3.43
N LEU A 271 -4.15 -14.32 4.41
CA LEU A 271 -5.30 -13.54 4.88
C LEU A 271 -5.49 -12.29 4.03
N THR A 272 -6.73 -12.03 3.60
CA THR A 272 -7.11 -10.81 2.90
C THR A 272 -8.43 -10.25 3.40
N THR A 273 -8.60 -8.93 3.33
CA THR A 273 -9.88 -8.27 3.56
C THR A 273 -10.75 -8.22 2.31
N ASP A 274 -10.18 -8.52 1.12
CA ASP A 274 -10.91 -8.53 -0.15
C ASP A 274 -11.58 -9.89 -0.38
N GLY A 275 -12.89 -9.95 -0.11
CA GLY A 275 -13.70 -11.14 -0.37
C GLY A 275 -13.75 -11.52 -1.85
N GLY A 276 -13.71 -10.55 -2.76
CA GLY A 276 -13.69 -10.81 -4.20
C GLY A 276 -12.38 -11.46 -4.64
N LEU A 277 -11.24 -11.07 -4.06
CA LEU A 277 -9.96 -11.73 -4.26
C LEU A 277 -9.99 -13.18 -3.77
N ALA A 278 -10.50 -13.42 -2.54
CA ALA A 278 -10.60 -14.76 -1.96
C ALA A 278 -11.46 -15.71 -2.81
N GLU A 279 -12.63 -15.24 -3.24
CA GLU A 279 -13.53 -15.98 -4.13
C GLU A 279 -12.89 -16.23 -5.49
N LYS A 280 -12.27 -15.21 -6.11
CA LYS A 280 -11.63 -15.33 -7.42
C LYS A 280 -10.45 -16.30 -7.37
N PHE A 281 -9.60 -16.22 -6.35
CA PHE A 281 -8.49 -17.15 -6.17
C PHE A 281 -9.00 -18.59 -6.01
N THR A 282 -10.01 -18.80 -5.17
CA THR A 282 -10.60 -20.13 -4.95
C THR A 282 -11.19 -20.70 -6.24
N GLY A 283 -11.97 -19.90 -6.98
CA GLY A 283 -12.57 -20.31 -8.25
C GLY A 283 -11.56 -20.58 -9.37
N ARG A 284 -10.38 -19.95 -9.32
CA ARG A 284 -9.33 -20.08 -10.35
C ARG A 284 -8.11 -20.89 -9.91
N LYS A 285 -8.12 -21.47 -8.71
CA LYS A 285 -7.01 -22.25 -8.14
C LYS A 285 -6.54 -23.38 -9.08
N GLN A 286 -7.46 -24.08 -9.74
CA GLN A 286 -7.11 -25.13 -10.70
C GLN A 286 -6.40 -24.59 -11.96
N ASN A 287 -6.80 -23.42 -12.46
CA ASN A 287 -6.12 -22.78 -13.60
C ASN A 287 -4.70 -22.38 -13.22
N LEU A 288 -4.51 -21.88 -11.99
CA LEU A 288 -3.19 -21.55 -11.47
C LEU A 288 -2.31 -22.79 -11.32
N GLN A 289 -2.85 -23.92 -10.84
CA GLN A 289 -2.14 -25.20 -10.78
C GLN A 289 -1.68 -25.67 -12.16
N LEU A 290 -2.54 -25.55 -13.17
CA LEU A 290 -2.21 -25.89 -14.56
C LEU A 290 -1.11 -24.95 -15.12
N ALA A 291 -1.20 -23.65 -14.85
CA ALA A 291 -0.24 -22.65 -15.32
C ALA A 291 1.14 -22.83 -14.68
N LEU A 292 1.20 -23.16 -13.39
CA LEU A 292 2.46 -23.38 -12.66
C LEU A 292 3.02 -24.80 -12.84
N GLY A 293 2.23 -25.75 -13.34
CA GLY A 293 2.62 -27.15 -13.47
C GLY A 293 2.87 -27.85 -12.14
N THR A 294 2.30 -27.34 -11.04
CA THR A 294 2.52 -27.86 -9.67
C THR A 294 1.24 -27.77 -8.83
N SER A 295 1.17 -28.56 -7.76
CA SER A 295 0.07 -28.50 -6.80
C SER A 295 0.16 -27.24 -5.96
N VAL A 296 -0.90 -26.42 -6.03
CA VAL A 296 -1.07 -25.22 -5.19
C VAL A 296 -1.86 -25.60 -3.95
N HIS A 297 -1.21 -25.53 -2.79
CA HIS A 297 -1.84 -25.77 -1.49
C HIS A 297 -2.40 -24.50 -0.86
N LEU A 298 -1.79 -23.34 -1.14
CA LEU A 298 -2.20 -22.02 -0.66
C LEU A 298 -3.72 -21.82 -0.72
N GLU A 299 -4.29 -21.33 0.38
CA GLU A 299 -5.64 -20.80 0.47
C GLU A 299 -5.59 -19.30 0.71
N VAL A 300 -6.48 -18.56 0.05
CA VAL A 300 -6.67 -17.13 0.29
C VAL A 300 -8.00 -16.99 1.01
N LEU A 301 -7.97 -16.51 2.25
CA LEU A 301 -9.09 -16.55 3.18
C LEU A 301 -9.36 -15.17 3.77
N ARG A 302 -10.63 -14.93 4.09
CA ARG A 302 -11.01 -13.84 4.98
C ARG A 302 -10.70 -14.18 6.44
N PRO A 303 -10.42 -13.18 7.30
CA PRO A 303 -10.30 -13.39 8.74
C PRO A 303 -11.41 -14.24 9.36
N THR A 304 -12.68 -13.99 9.04
CA THR A 304 -13.80 -14.79 9.57
C THR A 304 -13.74 -16.27 9.17
N GLU A 305 -13.35 -16.57 7.93
CA GLU A 305 -13.23 -17.94 7.43
C GLU A 305 -12.10 -18.70 8.15
N LEU A 306 -10.96 -18.04 8.36
CA LEU A 306 -9.87 -18.64 9.11
C LEU A 306 -10.25 -18.84 10.59
N GLU A 307 -10.93 -17.87 11.21
CA GLU A 307 -11.34 -17.97 12.60
C GLU A 307 -12.24 -19.19 12.85
N GLU A 308 -13.20 -19.45 11.96
CA GLU A 308 -14.08 -20.62 12.06
C GLU A 308 -13.30 -21.95 11.92
N ARG A 309 -12.30 -22.01 11.03
CA ARG A 309 -11.42 -23.18 10.90
C ARG A 309 -10.60 -23.40 12.18
N LEU A 310 -10.13 -22.31 12.80
CA LEU A 310 -9.38 -22.38 14.06
C LEU A 310 -10.25 -22.69 15.29
N LYS A 311 -11.57 -22.56 15.20
CA LYS A 311 -12.52 -23.01 16.26
C LYS A 311 -12.82 -24.50 16.15
N THR A 312 -12.71 -25.06 14.95
CA THR A 312 -13.06 -26.46 14.66
C THR A 312 -11.88 -27.42 14.66
N ALA A 313 -10.64 -26.90 14.64
CA ALA A 313 -9.38 -27.64 14.78
C ALA A 313 -8.97 -27.86 16.25
#